data_AF-A0A3B0SN61-F1
#
_entry.id   AF-A0A3B0SN61-F1
#
_cell.length_a   1.000
_cell.length_b   1.000
_cell.length_c   1.000
_cell.angle_alpha   90.00
_cell.angle_beta   90.00
_cell.angle_gamma   90.00
#
_symmetry.space_group_name_H-M   'P 1'
#
loop_
_entity.id
_entity.type
_entity.pdbx_description
1 polymer ?
#
loop_
_entity_poly.entity_id
_entity_poly.type
_entity_poly.pdbx_seq_one_letter_code
_entity_poly.pdbx_strand_id
1 'polypeptide(L)'
;MNARKQRCPMPPITDHPLRYQLTNELHARPFPVLSVPGTAVFMAVKQAPDAVARDRGLDLAHLTVLLDRFGAPHPPPGATHYSGQIGRHVLKWEQHTEFVTYTVFTESLSARAFDPADFAVFPE
;
A
#
# COMPACT_ATOMS: atom_id res chain seq x y z
N MET A 1 10.23 -50.53 -30.69
CA MET A 1 9.35 -50.53 -29.50
C MET A 1 9.60 -49.24 -28.72
N ASN A 2 8.81 -48.19 -28.94
CA ASN A 2 8.92 -46.93 -28.19
C ASN A 2 7.76 -46.81 -27.20
N ALA A 3 8.07 -46.97 -25.90
CA ALA A 3 7.11 -46.77 -24.83
C ALA A 3 6.75 -45.28 -24.73
N ARG A 4 5.52 -44.94 -25.11
CA ARG A 4 4.91 -43.63 -24.83
C ARG A 4 4.79 -43.49 -23.31
N LYS A 5 5.49 -42.52 -22.71
CA LYS A 5 5.22 -42.07 -21.34
C LYS A 5 3.77 -41.58 -21.28
N GLN A 6 2.87 -42.40 -20.75
CA GLN A 6 1.52 -41.98 -20.40
C GLN A 6 1.65 -40.91 -19.31
N ARG A 7 1.25 -39.67 -19.60
CA ARG A 7 1.04 -38.67 -18.55
C ARG A 7 -0.23 -39.09 -17.80
N CYS A 8 -0.12 -39.36 -16.50
CA CYS A 8 -1.31 -39.48 -15.66
C CYS A 8 -2.16 -38.22 -15.82
N PRO A 9 -3.46 -38.33 -16.14
CA PRO A 9 -4.35 -37.18 -16.08
C PRO A 9 -4.38 -36.73 -14.63
N MET A 10 -3.98 -35.47 -14.38
CA MET A 10 -4.23 -34.84 -13.08
C MET A 10 -5.73 -34.99 -12.80
N PRO A 11 -6.12 -35.55 -11.64
CA PRO A 11 -7.53 -35.61 -11.29
C PRO A 11 -8.11 -34.19 -11.37
N PRO A 12 -9.36 -34.02 -11.82
CA PRO A 12 -9.99 -32.70 -11.86
C PRO A 12 -10.08 -32.19 -10.43
N ILE A 13 -9.15 -31.31 -10.05
CA ILE A 13 -9.21 -30.61 -8.76
C ILE A 13 -10.36 -29.61 -8.91
N THR A 14 -11.44 -29.82 -8.15
CA THR A 14 -12.52 -28.84 -8.05
C THR A 14 -11.93 -27.56 -7.47
N ASP A 15 -12.00 -26.49 -8.26
CA ASP A 15 -11.51 -25.19 -7.81
C ASP A 15 -12.42 -24.64 -6.70
N HIS A 16 -11.82 -24.18 -5.61
CA HIS A 16 -12.57 -23.58 -4.52
C HIS A 16 -13.00 -22.16 -4.95
N PRO A 17 -14.24 -21.72 -4.69
CA PRO A 17 -14.72 -20.41 -5.12
C PRO A 17 -13.82 -19.23 -4.70
N LEU A 18 -13.16 -19.35 -3.55
CA LEU A 18 -12.24 -18.33 -3.02
C LEU A 18 -10.78 -18.49 -3.45
N ARG A 19 -10.40 -19.53 -4.20
CA ARG A 19 -8.99 -19.81 -4.52
C ARG A 19 -8.32 -18.63 -5.21
N TYR A 20 -8.99 -18.03 -6.20
CA TYR A 20 -8.45 -16.87 -6.92
C TYR A 20 -8.34 -15.64 -6.01
N GLN A 21 -9.33 -15.38 -5.16
CA GLN A 21 -9.30 -14.27 -4.21
C GLN A 21 -8.15 -14.44 -3.22
N LEU A 22 -8.04 -15.61 -2.58
CA LEU A 22 -6.97 -15.94 -1.63
C LEU A 22 -5.58 -15.92 -2.27
N THR A 23 -5.44 -16.41 -3.51
CA THR A 23 -4.14 -16.37 -4.22
C THR A 23 -3.75 -14.93 -4.53
N ASN A 24 -4.71 -14.08 -4.86
CA ASN A 24 -4.46 -12.66 -5.13
C ASN A 24 -4.19 -11.85 -3.86
N GLU A 25 -4.65 -12.27 -2.68
CA GLU A 25 -4.32 -11.63 -1.40
C GLU A 25 -2.81 -11.67 -1.11
N LEU A 26 -2.12 -12.75 -1.47
CA LEU A 26 -0.67 -12.89 -1.24
C LEU A 26 0.15 -11.94 -2.15
N HIS A 27 -0.36 -11.62 -3.33
CA HIS A 27 0.31 -10.75 -4.32
C HIS A 27 -0.07 -9.27 -4.21
N ALA A 28 -0.98 -8.89 -3.30
CA ALA A 28 -1.51 -7.53 -3.21
C ALA A 28 -0.56 -6.50 -2.57
N ARG A 29 0.66 -6.90 -2.17
CA ARG A 29 1.62 -6.03 -1.47
C ARG A 29 2.99 -5.96 -2.16
N PRO A 30 3.07 -5.61 -3.46
CA PRO A 30 4.37 -5.45 -4.11
C PRO A 30 5.18 -4.35 -3.41
N PHE A 31 6.48 -4.60 -3.24
CA PHE A 31 7.39 -3.56 -2.75
C PHE A 31 7.46 -2.42 -3.77
N PRO A 32 7.49 -1.16 -3.32
CA PRO A 32 7.72 -0.05 -4.24
C PRO A 32 9.11 -0.22 -4.88
N VAL A 33 9.15 -0.14 -6.21
CA VAL A 33 10.41 -0.02 -6.94
C VAL A 33 10.77 1.45 -6.96
N LEU A 34 11.93 1.79 -6.44
CA LEU A 34 12.39 3.18 -6.27
C LEU A 34 13.60 3.44 -7.14
N SER A 35 13.56 4.54 -7.88
CA SER A 35 14.71 5.08 -8.61
C SER A 35 15.66 5.78 -7.63
N VAL A 36 16.97 5.67 -7.88
CA VAL A 36 18.01 6.38 -7.12
C VAL A 36 18.73 7.41 -7.99
N PRO A 37 19.13 8.57 -7.43
CA PRO A 37 18.95 9.00 -6.05
C PRO A 37 17.50 9.47 -5.76
N GLY A 38 17.07 9.40 -4.50
CA GLY A 38 15.71 9.80 -4.12
C GLY A 38 15.55 10.04 -2.62
N THR A 39 14.42 10.62 -2.25
CA THR A 39 14.05 10.94 -0.86
C THR A 39 12.81 10.14 -0.46
N ALA A 40 12.81 9.64 0.77
CA ALA A 40 11.66 9.01 1.40
C ALA A 40 11.30 9.73 2.70
N VAL A 41 10.02 9.98 2.90
CA VAL A 41 9.47 10.54 4.14
C VAL A 41 8.52 9.52 4.75
N PHE A 42 8.67 9.25 6.04
CA PHE A 42 7.86 8.28 6.77
C PHE A 42 7.20 8.94 7.98
N MET A 43 5.88 8.80 8.07
CA MET A 43 5.09 9.32 9.17
C MET A 43 4.17 8.22 9.71
N ALA A 44 4.17 8.05 11.03
CA ALA A 44 3.25 7.15 11.73
C ALA A 44 2.31 7.97 12.62
N VAL A 45 1.01 7.75 12.47
CA VAL A 45 -0.02 8.44 13.25
C VAL A 45 -0.72 7.42 14.14
N LYS A 46 -0.72 7.70 15.45
CA LYS A 46 -1.34 6.86 16.48
C LYS A 46 -2.30 7.72 17.28
N GLN A 47 -3.58 7.35 17.32
CA GLN A 47 -4.55 7.99 18.19
C GLN A 47 -4.33 7.58 19.65
N ALA A 48 -4.51 8.51 20.59
CA ALA A 48 -4.36 8.27 22.02
C ALA A 48 -5.54 8.86 22.80
N PRO A 49 -5.96 8.26 23.93
CA PRO A 49 -5.59 6.93 24.44
C PRO A 49 -6.30 5.77 23.70
N ASP A 50 -5.95 4.52 24.02
CA ASP A 50 -6.56 3.28 23.51
C ASP A 50 -6.57 3.12 21.97
N ALA A 51 -5.38 3.11 21.39
CA ALA A 51 -5.19 3.06 19.95
C ALA A 51 -5.68 1.76 19.28
N VAL A 52 -5.95 0.70 20.04
CA VAL A 52 -6.46 -0.57 19.50
C VAL A 52 -7.95 -0.44 19.15
N ALA A 53 -8.71 0.29 19.97
CA ALA A 53 -10.16 0.47 19.82
C ALA A 53 -10.54 1.65 18.91
N ARG A 54 -9.56 2.29 18.27
CA ARG A 54 -9.76 3.47 17.43
C ARG A 54 -10.66 3.19 16.22
N ASP A 55 -11.34 4.23 15.75
CA ASP A 55 -12.13 4.14 14.52
C ASP A 55 -11.22 4.12 13.29
N ARG A 56 -11.08 2.93 12.70
CA ARG A 56 -10.29 2.69 11.48
C ARG A 56 -10.90 3.35 10.24
N GLY A 57 -12.19 3.66 10.26
CA GLY A 57 -12.85 4.43 9.20
C GLY A 57 -12.32 5.86 9.10
N LEU A 58 -11.93 6.46 10.23
CA LEU A 58 -11.35 7.81 10.25
C LEU A 58 -9.99 7.88 9.55
N ASP A 59 -9.15 6.84 9.65
CA ASP A 59 -7.89 6.87 8.89
C ASP A 59 -8.14 6.84 7.39
N LEU A 60 -9.11 6.03 6.95
CA LEU A 60 -9.46 5.93 5.53
C LEU A 60 -10.05 7.25 5.04
N ALA A 61 -10.83 7.93 5.87
CA ALA A 61 -11.32 9.28 5.60
C ALA A 61 -10.17 10.29 5.49
N HIS A 62 -9.19 10.26 6.40
CA HIS A 62 -8.00 11.12 6.32
C HIS A 62 -7.16 10.84 5.07
N LEU A 63 -6.97 9.57 4.70
CA LEU A 63 -6.33 9.20 3.44
C LEU A 63 -7.12 9.77 2.26
N THR A 64 -8.44 9.63 2.25
CA THR A 64 -9.30 10.14 1.17
C THR A 64 -9.14 11.65 0.99
N VAL A 65 -9.15 12.43 2.08
CA VAL A 65 -8.91 13.88 2.03
C VAL A 65 -7.53 14.21 1.45
N LEU A 66 -6.50 13.44 1.80
CA LEU A 66 -5.17 13.58 1.23
C LEU A 66 -5.19 13.29 -0.28
N LEU A 67 -5.85 12.22 -0.72
CA LEU A 67 -5.94 11.84 -2.14
C LEU A 67 -6.73 12.87 -2.96
N ASP A 68 -7.83 13.38 -2.41
CA ASP A 68 -8.64 14.45 -3.03
C ASP A 68 -7.79 15.69 -3.31
N ARG A 69 -6.93 16.10 -2.37
CA ARG A 69 -6.01 17.24 -2.53
C ARG A 69 -5.07 17.07 -3.74
N PHE A 70 -4.70 15.83 -4.05
CA PHE A 70 -3.82 15.51 -5.19
C PHE A 70 -4.59 15.03 -6.43
N GLY A 71 -5.93 14.95 -6.38
CA GLY A 71 -6.76 14.40 -7.45
C GLY A 71 -6.46 12.93 -7.77
N ALA A 72 -6.04 12.15 -6.78
CA ALA A 72 -5.61 10.76 -6.94
C ALA A 72 -6.77 9.76 -6.78
N PRO A 73 -6.71 8.57 -7.40
CA PRO A 73 -7.74 7.54 -7.25
C PRO A 73 -7.87 7.05 -5.81
N HIS A 74 -9.10 6.73 -5.39
CA HIS A 74 -9.38 6.26 -4.03
C HIS A 74 -9.24 4.74 -3.91
N PRO A 75 -8.77 4.24 -2.75
CA PRO A 75 -8.87 2.82 -2.45
C PRO A 75 -10.34 2.38 -2.31
N PRO A 76 -10.64 1.09 -2.50
CA PRO A 76 -11.97 0.56 -2.23
C PRO A 76 -12.34 0.70 -0.73
N PRO A 77 -13.64 0.73 -0.39
CA PRO A 77 -14.08 0.73 1.00
C PRO A 77 -13.48 -0.42 1.80
N GLY A 78 -13.02 -0.13 3.03
CA GLY A 78 -12.42 -1.12 3.92
C GLY A 78 -10.96 -1.49 3.60
N ALA A 79 -10.32 -0.82 2.64
CA ALA A 79 -8.91 -1.04 2.36
C ALA A 79 -8.02 -0.75 3.59
N THR A 80 -7.04 -1.63 3.80
CA THR A 80 -6.03 -1.51 4.87
C THR A 80 -4.66 -1.11 4.34
N HIS A 81 -4.55 -0.92 3.03
CA HIS A 81 -3.37 -0.51 2.31
C HIS A 81 -3.75 0.31 1.09
N TYR A 82 -2.88 1.23 0.69
CA TYR A 82 -2.96 1.97 -0.56
C TYR A 82 -1.55 2.26 -1.07
N SER A 83 -1.36 2.17 -2.38
CA SER A 83 -0.13 2.59 -3.04
C SER A 83 -0.49 3.25 -4.36
N GLY A 84 0.00 4.46 -4.61
CA GLY A 84 -0.34 5.19 -5.82
C GLY A 84 0.42 6.48 -5.99
N GLN A 85 0.41 6.99 -7.21
CA GLN A 85 0.99 8.28 -7.55
C GLN A 85 0.11 9.42 -6.98
N ILE A 86 0.74 10.38 -6.32
CA ILE A 86 0.13 11.65 -5.88
C ILE A 86 0.99 12.82 -6.41
N GLY A 87 0.55 13.46 -7.49
CA GLY A 87 1.35 14.46 -8.20
C GLY A 87 2.71 13.88 -8.64
N ARG A 88 3.81 14.45 -8.15
CA ARG A 88 5.19 14.01 -8.45
C ARG A 88 5.74 12.95 -7.48
N HIS A 89 4.94 12.50 -6.51
CA HIS A 89 5.37 11.57 -5.48
C HIS A 89 4.62 10.24 -5.59
N VAL A 90 5.18 9.19 -5.01
CA VAL A 90 4.47 7.94 -4.77
C VAL A 90 4.11 7.89 -3.29
N LEU A 91 2.83 7.72 -2.97
CA LEU A 91 2.33 7.49 -1.62
C LEU A 91 2.13 6.00 -1.39
N LYS A 92 2.62 5.52 -0.26
CA LYS A 92 2.26 4.25 0.34
C LYS A 92 1.60 4.50 1.69
N TRP A 93 0.44 3.91 1.90
CA TRP A 93 -0.33 4.03 3.14
C TRP A 93 -0.67 2.63 3.66
N GLU A 94 -0.48 2.40 4.96
CA GLU A 94 -0.80 1.13 5.61
C GLU A 94 -1.51 1.35 6.94
N GLN A 95 -2.65 0.69 7.10
CA GLN A 95 -3.43 0.71 8.32
C GLN A 95 -3.11 -0.53 9.17
N HIS A 96 -2.40 -0.30 10.27
CA HIS A 96 -2.10 -1.31 11.27
C HIS A 96 -3.16 -1.31 12.39
N THR A 97 -3.06 -2.29 13.29
CA THR A 97 -3.98 -2.42 14.43
C THR A 97 -3.99 -1.18 15.32
N GLU A 98 -2.83 -0.61 15.64
CA GLU A 98 -2.72 0.48 16.61
C GLU A 98 -2.40 1.85 15.99
N PHE A 99 -1.97 1.89 14.73
CA PHE A 99 -1.54 3.11 14.07
C PHE A 99 -1.68 2.98 12.55
N VAL A 100 -1.47 4.08 11.86
CA VAL A 100 -1.43 4.14 10.41
C VAL A 100 -0.11 4.76 9.96
N THR A 101 0.44 4.30 8.84
CA THR A 101 1.67 4.85 8.28
C THR A 101 1.42 5.48 6.92
N TYR A 102 2.14 6.57 6.67
CA TYR A 102 2.24 7.24 5.38
C TYR A 102 3.72 7.27 5.00
N THR A 103 4.06 6.69 3.86
CA THR A 103 5.40 6.79 3.26
C THR A 103 5.29 7.48 1.92
N VAL A 104 6.05 8.55 1.73
CA VAL A 104 6.10 9.27 0.45
C VAL A 104 7.49 9.14 -0.13
N PHE A 105 7.56 8.80 -1.42
CA PHE A 105 8.80 8.68 -2.18
C PHE A 105 8.88 9.75 -3.27
N THR A 106 10.06 10.31 -3.45
CA THR A 106 10.38 11.27 -4.51
C THR A 106 11.67 10.84 -5.22
N GLU A 107 11.68 10.88 -6.56
CA GLU A 107 12.85 10.52 -7.39
C GLU A 107 13.92 11.61 -7.47
N SER A 108 14.04 12.43 -6.42
CA SER A 108 15.04 13.49 -6.30
C SER A 108 15.47 13.65 -4.85
N LEU A 109 16.71 14.10 -4.65
CA LEU A 109 17.20 14.49 -3.32
C LEU A 109 16.65 15.87 -2.94
N SER A 110 16.48 16.09 -1.64
CA SER A 110 16.20 17.41 -1.09
C SER A 110 17.44 18.30 -1.01
N ALA A 111 17.24 19.58 -0.74
CA ALA A 111 18.32 20.58 -0.70
C ALA A 111 19.38 20.28 0.38
N ARG A 112 18.98 19.58 1.45
CA ARG A 112 19.85 19.08 2.52
C ARG A 112 19.38 17.73 3.02
N ALA A 113 20.26 16.98 3.66
CA ALA A 113 19.89 15.72 4.30
C ALA A 113 18.78 15.94 5.35
N PHE A 114 17.74 15.09 5.31
CA PHE A 114 16.60 15.10 6.22
C PHE A 114 15.87 16.45 6.29
N ASP A 115 15.64 17.09 5.13
CA ASP A 115 14.98 18.39 5.08
C ASP A 115 13.52 18.30 5.55
N PRO A 116 13.10 19.03 6.60
CA PRO A 116 11.69 19.04 7.04
C PRO A 116 10.72 19.50 5.96
N ALA A 117 11.18 20.25 4.96
CA ALA A 117 10.38 20.65 3.80
C ALA A 117 9.83 19.43 3.03
N ASP A 118 10.47 18.27 3.11
CA ASP A 118 10.00 17.04 2.47
C ASP A 118 8.66 16.55 3.06
N PHE A 119 8.32 16.93 4.29
CA PHE A 119 7.02 16.62 4.92
C PHE A 119 5.87 17.51 4.42
N ALA A 120 6.13 18.56 3.63
CA ALA A 120 5.10 19.47 3.10
C ALA A 120 4.09 18.80 2.13
N VAL A 121 4.36 17.55 1.74
CA VAL A 121 3.38 16.70 1.06
C VAL A 121 2.15 16.42 1.93
N PHE A 122 2.32 16.37 3.26
CA PHE A 122 1.24 16.18 4.21
C PHE A 122 0.59 17.53 4.56
N PRO A 123 -0.72 17.56 4.85
CA PRO A 123 -1.38 18.74 5.42
C PRO A 123 -0.87 19.03 6.85
N GLU A 124 -1.03 20.28 7.28
CA GLU A 124 -0.82 20.71 8.68
C GLU A 124 -1.89 20.16 9.63
#